data_AF-A0A5C6TSD6-F1
#
_entry.id   AF-A0A5C6TSD6-F1
#
_cell.length_a   1.000
_cell.length_b   1.000
_cell.length_c   1.000
_cell.angle_alpha   90.00
_cell.angle_beta   90.00
_cell.angle_gamma   90.00
#
_symmetry.space_group_name_H-M   'P 1'
#
loop_
_entity.id
_entity.type
_entity.pdbx_description
1 polymer ?
#
loop_
_entity_poly.entity_id
_entity_poly.type
_entity_poly.pdbx_seq_one_letter_code
_entity_poly.pdbx_strand_id
1 'polypeptide(L)'
;MDVPASLDRFVHATRLDSLTIHGRPRARSLRWWPLVALAALAAGYALYVAGSRSHWDWRVGLVGAALFYFAFGAAQVVPYFGPRLIPDADGALDEREMAVRARAGCIAGTIMTLSTTAGCFYLGLAPVFGRAWAPAGPAEWVFLGLSFIAAARLLPVLIASWLLPRPDEDDG
;
A
#
# COMPACT_ATOMS: atom_id res chain seq x y z
N MET A 1 -5.93 -39.59 2.38
CA MET A 1 -5.59 -38.33 1.70
C MET A 1 -4.57 -37.64 2.57
N ASP A 2 -3.30 -37.67 2.17
CA ASP A 2 -2.23 -37.07 2.96
C ASP A 2 -2.25 -35.56 2.76
N VAL A 3 -2.92 -34.89 3.71
CA VAL A 3 -3.01 -33.43 3.84
C VAL A 3 -1.66 -32.71 3.64
N PRO A 4 -0.51 -33.23 4.11
CA PRO A 4 0.80 -32.59 3.88
C PRO A 4 1.16 -32.51 2.39
N ALA A 5 0.95 -33.58 1.63
CA ALA A 5 1.33 -33.64 0.21
C ALA A 5 0.43 -32.74 -0.68
N SER A 6 -0.82 -32.52 -0.28
CA SER A 6 -1.71 -31.57 -0.96
C SER A 6 -1.35 -30.11 -0.68
N LEU A 7 -0.90 -29.81 0.54
CA LEU A 7 -0.42 -28.48 0.92
C LEU A 7 0.88 -28.14 0.17
N ASP A 8 1.80 -29.09 0.09
CA ASP A 8 3.09 -28.89 -0.58
C ASP A 8 2.91 -28.61 -2.09
N ARG A 9 2.01 -29.36 -2.74
CA ARG A 9 1.65 -29.14 -4.15
C ARG A 9 0.96 -27.79 -4.37
N PHE A 10 0.10 -27.37 -3.45
CA PHE A 10 -0.57 -26.08 -3.51
C PHE A 10 0.42 -24.92 -3.33
N VAL A 11 1.35 -25.03 -2.37
CA VAL A 11 2.39 -24.05 -2.09
C VAL A 11 3.37 -23.92 -3.26
N HIS A 12 3.79 -25.03 -3.87
CA HIS A 12 4.62 -25.03 -5.08
C HIS A 12 3.87 -24.49 -6.30
N ALA A 13 2.59 -24.86 -6.49
CA ALA A 13 1.79 -24.38 -7.61
C ALA A 13 1.50 -22.87 -7.54
N THR A 14 1.26 -22.35 -6.33
CA THR A 14 1.02 -20.92 -6.08
C THR A 14 2.31 -20.11 -5.90
N ARG A 15 3.48 -20.78 -5.84
CA ARG A 15 4.78 -20.20 -5.45
C ARG A 15 4.73 -19.46 -4.11
N LEU A 16 3.90 -19.92 -3.18
CA LEU A 16 3.87 -19.45 -1.80
C LEU A 16 5.22 -19.72 -1.08
N ASP A 17 6.07 -20.61 -1.58
CA ASP A 17 7.45 -20.75 -1.12
C ASP A 17 8.32 -19.52 -1.39
N SER A 18 7.96 -18.68 -2.37
CA SER A 18 8.66 -17.40 -2.57
C SER A 18 8.25 -16.33 -1.55
N LEU A 19 7.21 -16.61 -0.74
CA LEU A 19 6.73 -15.79 0.37
C LEU A 19 7.32 -16.22 1.72
N THR A 20 7.94 -17.41 1.81
CA THR A 20 8.58 -17.87 3.05
C THR A 20 9.97 -17.24 3.21
N ILE A 21 10.42 -17.13 4.46
CA ILE A 21 11.72 -16.52 4.86
C ILE A 21 12.92 -17.13 4.11
N HIS A 22 12.78 -18.34 3.56
CA HIS A 22 13.85 -19.10 2.90
C HIS A 22 13.94 -18.86 1.39
N GLY A 23 12.86 -18.42 0.73
CA GLY A 23 12.92 -17.97 -0.65
C GLY A 23 13.47 -16.56 -0.68
N ARG A 24 14.75 -16.35 -1.06
CA ARG A 24 15.28 -15.01 -1.36
C ARG A 24 14.42 -14.40 -2.46
N PRO A 25 13.47 -13.49 -2.16
CA PRO A 25 12.59 -12.96 -3.19
C PRO A 25 13.49 -12.07 -4.03
N ARG A 26 13.80 -12.48 -5.26
CA ARG A 26 14.50 -11.61 -6.22
C ARG A 26 13.63 -10.36 -6.32
N ALA A 27 14.14 -9.21 -5.87
CA ALA A 27 13.37 -7.99 -5.67
C ALA A 27 12.73 -7.60 -7.00
N ARG A 28 11.50 -8.03 -7.24
CA ARG A 28 10.79 -7.73 -8.47
C ARG A 28 10.40 -6.26 -8.39
N SER A 29 10.64 -5.52 -9.45
CA SER A 29 10.24 -4.13 -9.58
C SER A 29 8.72 -4.04 -9.71
N LEU A 30 7.99 -4.30 -8.63
CA LEU A 30 6.54 -4.12 -8.53
C LEU A 30 6.20 -2.63 -8.46
N ARG A 31 6.75 -1.82 -9.37
CA ARG A 31 6.68 -0.34 -9.37
C ARG A 31 5.24 0.18 -9.39
N TRP A 32 4.36 -0.56 -10.04
CA TRP A 32 2.96 -0.18 -10.22
C TRP A 32 2.04 -0.72 -9.14
N TRP A 33 2.40 -1.79 -8.43
CA TRP A 33 1.50 -2.41 -7.45
C TRP A 33 1.15 -1.52 -6.26
N PRO A 34 2.10 -0.79 -5.65
CA PRO A 34 1.77 0.20 -4.63
C PRO A 34 0.81 1.27 -5.18
N LEU A 35 1.00 1.70 -6.42
CA LEU A 35 0.16 2.73 -7.05
C LEU A 35 -1.25 2.20 -7.34
N VAL A 36 -1.38 0.97 -7.83
CA VAL A 36 -2.66 0.29 -8.05
C VAL A 36 -3.40 0.10 -6.72
N ALA A 37 -2.70 -0.31 -5.66
CA ALA A 37 -3.30 -0.47 -4.33
C ALA A 37 -3.78 0.87 -3.75
N LEU A 38 -3.01 1.95 -3.89
CA LEU A 38 -3.43 3.29 -3.49
C LEU A 38 -4.64 3.80 -4.29
N ALA A 39 -4.64 3.59 -5.60
CA ALA A 39 -5.77 3.96 -6.45
C ALA A 39 -7.03 3.17 -6.08
N ALA A 40 -6.90 1.86 -5.80
CA ALA A 40 -8.00 1.01 -5.38
C ALA A 40 -8.54 1.40 -4.00
N LEU A 41 -7.69 1.83 -3.06
CA LEU A 41 -8.12 2.39 -1.77
C LEU A 41 -8.94 3.67 -1.98
N ALA A 42 -8.44 4.60 -2.79
CA ALA A 42 -9.15 5.85 -3.08
C ALA A 42 -10.50 5.59 -3.77
N ALA A 43 -10.52 4.71 -4.78
CA ALA A 43 -11.73 4.34 -5.50
C ALA A 43 -12.74 3.61 -4.59
N GLY A 44 -12.28 2.65 -3.78
CA GLY A 44 -13.12 1.92 -2.83
C GLY A 44 -13.74 2.85 -1.80
N TYR A 45 -12.98 3.80 -1.27
CA TYR A 45 -13.50 4.80 -0.35
C TYR A 45 -14.51 5.74 -1.01
N ALA A 46 -14.21 6.26 -2.21
CA ALA A 46 -15.13 7.11 -2.95
C ALA A 46 -16.46 6.40 -3.27
N LEU A 47 -16.41 5.13 -3.69
CA LEU A 47 -17.59 4.30 -3.92
C LEU A 47 -18.38 4.04 -2.64
N TYR A 48 -17.69 3.79 -1.52
CA TYR A 48 -18.33 3.65 -0.22
C TYR A 48 -19.09 4.92 0.16
N VAL A 49 -18.45 6.09 0.06
CA VAL A 49 -19.09 7.39 0.33
C VAL A 49 -20.27 7.65 -0.61
N ALA A 50 -20.13 7.36 -1.90
CA ALA A 50 -21.19 7.54 -2.88
C ALA A 50 -22.42 6.65 -2.57
N GLY A 51 -22.20 5.40 -2.14
CA GLY A 51 -23.28 4.48 -1.78
C GLY A 51 -23.86 4.70 -0.39
N SER A 52 -23.10 5.27 0.56
CA SER A 52 -23.57 5.51 1.93
C SER A 52 -24.28 6.85 2.09
N ARG A 53 -23.94 7.86 1.27
CA ARG A 53 -24.49 9.21 1.37
C ARG A 53 -25.47 9.61 0.26
N SER A 54 -25.37 9.02 -0.92
CA SER A 54 -26.30 9.33 -2.01
C SER A 54 -27.44 8.30 -2.07
N HIS A 55 -28.51 8.60 -2.80
CA HIS A 55 -29.60 7.66 -3.08
C HIS A 55 -29.19 6.48 -4.00
N TRP A 56 -27.90 6.28 -4.25
CA TRP A 56 -27.40 5.11 -4.95
C TRP A 56 -27.66 3.83 -4.17
N ASP A 57 -27.66 2.70 -4.88
CA ASP A 57 -27.91 1.39 -4.30
C ASP A 57 -26.85 1.06 -3.22
N TRP A 58 -27.29 0.60 -2.05
CA TRP A 58 -26.44 0.16 -0.94
C TRP A 58 -25.40 -0.89 -1.39
N ARG A 59 -25.70 -1.65 -2.45
CA ARG A 59 -24.78 -2.59 -3.09
C ARG A 59 -23.49 -1.90 -3.58
N VAL A 60 -23.58 -0.67 -4.06
CA VAL A 60 -22.40 0.11 -4.48
C VAL A 60 -21.51 0.42 -3.29
N GLY A 61 -22.12 0.79 -2.15
CA GLY A 61 -21.39 1.01 -0.90
C GLY A 61 -20.67 -0.25 -0.43
N LEU A 62 -21.33 -1.41 -0.53
CA LEU A 62 -20.75 -2.71 -0.16
C LEU A 62 -19.59 -3.11 -1.09
N VAL A 63 -19.73 -2.93 -2.40
CA VAL A 63 -18.65 -3.16 -3.37
C VAL A 63 -17.47 -2.23 -3.10
N GLY A 64 -17.73 -0.95 -2.80
CA GLY A 64 -16.71 0.02 -2.41
C GLY A 64 -15.96 -0.40 -1.15
N ALA A 65 -16.67 -0.84 -0.11
CA ALA A 65 -16.08 -1.36 1.11
C ALA A 65 -15.23 -2.62 0.86
N ALA A 66 -15.73 -3.57 0.09
CA ALA A 66 -15.01 -4.80 -0.24
C ALA A 66 -13.72 -4.49 -1.03
N LEU A 67 -13.79 -3.62 -2.04
CA LEU A 67 -12.64 -3.16 -2.80
C LEU A 67 -11.61 -2.48 -1.89
N PHE A 68 -12.07 -1.61 -0.98
CA PHE A 68 -11.21 -0.93 -0.03
C PHE A 68 -10.47 -1.90 0.88
N TYR A 69 -11.17 -2.84 1.54
CA TYR A 69 -10.54 -3.79 2.45
C TYR A 69 -9.60 -4.75 1.73
N PHE A 70 -9.94 -5.17 0.51
CA PHE A 70 -9.04 -5.98 -0.30
C PHE A 70 -7.77 -5.21 -0.67
N ALA A 71 -7.90 -3.95 -1.10
CA ALA A 71 -6.76 -3.09 -1.39
C ALA A 71 -5.92 -2.78 -0.14
N PHE A 72 -6.57 -2.60 1.01
CA PHE A 72 -5.89 -2.42 2.30
C PHE A 72 -5.12 -3.68 2.69
N GLY A 73 -5.71 -4.86 2.53
CA GLY A 73 -5.02 -6.14 2.74
C GLY A 73 -3.81 -6.30 1.81
N ALA A 74 -3.99 -6.00 0.52
CA ALA A 74 -2.89 -5.99 -0.45
C ALA A 74 -1.78 -4.99 -0.05
N ALA A 75 -2.14 -3.82 0.48
CA ALA A 75 -1.17 -2.84 0.97
C ALA A 75 -0.31 -3.35 2.12
N GLN A 76 -0.80 -4.31 2.91
CA GLN A 76 0.01 -4.98 3.94
C GLN A 76 0.98 -5.99 3.34
N VAL A 77 0.61 -6.59 2.21
CA VAL A 77 1.37 -7.70 1.60
C VAL A 77 2.42 -7.19 0.60
N VAL A 78 2.12 -6.16 -0.18
CA VAL A 78 3.00 -5.61 -1.23
C VAL A 78 4.42 -5.27 -0.72
N PRO A 79 4.62 -4.69 0.48
CA PRO A 79 5.95 -4.40 1.00
C PRO A 79 6.85 -5.63 1.16
N TYR A 80 6.29 -6.84 1.34
CA TYR A 80 7.08 -8.08 1.43
C TYR A 80 7.67 -8.52 0.08
N PHE A 81 7.09 -8.04 -1.03
CA PHE A 81 7.53 -8.36 -2.39
C PHE A 81 8.26 -7.21 -3.09
N GLY A 82 8.19 -6.01 -2.51
CA GLY A 82 8.90 -4.83 -2.99
C GLY A 82 10.36 -4.76 -2.51
N PRO A 83 11.07 -3.68 -2.83
CA PRO A 83 12.39 -3.43 -2.28
C PRO A 83 12.33 -3.43 -0.74
N ARG A 84 13.11 -4.32 -0.11
CA ARG A 84 13.20 -4.41 1.35
C ARG A 84 13.79 -3.10 1.88
N LEU A 85 13.05 -2.43 2.76
CA LEU A 85 13.51 -1.20 3.41
C LEU A 85 14.43 -1.49 4.61
N ILE A 86 14.30 -2.68 5.19
CA ILE A 86 15.14 -3.17 6.28
C ILE A 86 16.32 -3.93 5.66
N PRO A 87 17.58 -3.62 6.04
CA PRO A 87 18.73 -4.38 5.56
C PRO A 87 18.70 -5.84 6.07
N ASP A 88 19.18 -6.78 5.27
CA ASP A 88 19.38 -8.16 5.74
C ASP A 88 20.53 -8.18 6.75
N ALA A 89 20.35 -8.91 7.86
CA ALA A 89 21.33 -8.99 8.95
C ALA A 89 22.68 -9.59 8.51
N ASP A 90 22.67 -10.43 7.47
CA ASP A 90 23.85 -11.18 6.98
C ASP A 90 24.42 -10.63 5.65
N GLY A 91 23.85 -9.54 5.12
CA GLY A 91 24.28 -8.95 3.84
C GLY A 91 25.33 -7.86 4.03
N ALA A 92 26.38 -7.87 3.19
CA ALA A 92 27.30 -6.73 3.11
C ALA A 92 26.49 -5.48 2.69
N LEU A 93 26.44 -4.48 3.57
CA LEU A 93 25.70 -3.25 3.33
C LEU A 93 26.43 -2.41 2.30
N ASP A 94 25.94 -2.40 1.06
CA ASP A 94 26.35 -1.35 0.12
C ASP A 94 25.81 -0.01 0.64
N GLU A 95 26.73 0.88 1.04
CA GLU A 95 26.42 2.21 1.57
C GLU A 95 25.53 3.01 0.63
N ARG A 96 25.69 2.79 -0.68
CA ARG A 96 24.88 3.45 -1.71
C ARG A 96 23.43 2.99 -1.64
N GLU A 97 23.18 1.71 -1.44
CA GLU A 97 21.83 1.16 -1.36
C GLU A 97 21.12 1.62 -0.07
N MET A 98 21.84 1.65 1.04
CA MET A 98 21.32 2.20 2.31
C MET A 98 20.92 3.68 2.17
N ALA A 99 21.77 4.50 1.53
CA ALA A 99 21.48 5.91 1.32
C ALA A 99 20.23 6.13 0.45
N VAL A 100 20.03 5.32 -0.60
CA VAL A 100 18.84 5.38 -1.45
C VAL A 100 17.58 5.01 -0.68
N ARG A 101 17.61 3.95 0.14
CA ARG A 101 16.46 3.53 0.96
C ARG A 101 16.13 4.56 2.03
N ALA A 102 17.13 5.13 2.72
CA ALA A 102 16.94 6.21 3.69
C ALA A 102 16.30 7.44 3.03
N ARG A 103 16.78 7.83 1.84
CA ARG A 103 16.20 8.92 1.05
C ARG A 103 14.74 8.64 0.68
N ALA A 104 14.41 7.42 0.27
CA ALA A 104 13.03 7.03 -0.04
C ALA A 104 12.11 7.20 1.19
N GLY A 105 12.59 6.78 2.37
CA GLY A 105 11.89 6.99 3.65
C GLY A 105 11.68 8.46 3.97
N CYS A 106 12.71 9.31 3.82
CA CYS A 106 12.59 10.75 4.05
C CYS A 106 11.58 11.42 3.11
N ILE A 107 11.61 11.08 1.81
CA ILE A 107 10.66 11.62 0.82
C ILE A 107 9.23 11.18 1.17
N ALA A 108 9.03 9.89 1.47
CA ALA A 108 7.73 9.37 1.88
C ALA A 108 7.20 10.08 3.14
N GLY A 109 8.05 10.22 4.16
CA GLY A 109 7.70 10.92 5.41
C GLY A 109 7.34 12.38 5.17
N THR A 110 8.04 13.06 4.26
CA THR A 110 7.75 14.45 3.88
C THR A 110 6.39 14.55 3.19
N ILE A 111 6.11 13.68 2.21
CA ILE A 111 4.81 13.66 1.51
C ILE A 111 3.68 13.39 2.49
N MET A 112 3.84 12.42 3.38
CA MET A 112 2.85 12.08 4.42
C MET A 112 2.61 13.26 5.36
N THR A 113 3.67 13.94 5.81
CA THR A 113 3.57 15.08 6.72
C THR A 113 2.84 16.25 6.06
N LEU A 114 3.23 16.61 4.83
CA LEU A 114 2.59 17.67 4.08
C LEU A 114 1.11 17.35 3.79
N SER A 115 0.82 16.12 3.36
CA SER A 115 -0.53 15.69 3.04
C SER A 115 -1.43 15.64 4.27
N THR A 116 -0.90 15.18 5.41
CA THR A 116 -1.63 15.17 6.69
C THR A 116 -1.89 16.59 7.17
N THR A 117 -0.88 17.46 7.11
CA THR A 117 -1.01 18.87 7.50
C THR A 117 -2.05 19.58 6.64
N ALA A 118 -1.96 19.44 5.32
CA ALA A 118 -2.93 20.00 4.37
C ALA A 118 -4.34 19.43 4.62
N GLY A 119 -4.46 18.12 4.89
CA GLY A 119 -5.72 17.47 5.24
C GLY A 119 -6.35 18.02 6.52
N CYS A 120 -5.55 18.26 7.56
CA CYS A 120 -6.02 18.88 8.81
C CYS A 120 -6.52 20.31 8.56
N PHE A 121 -5.78 21.13 7.82
CA PHE A 121 -6.23 22.48 7.45
C PHE A 121 -7.51 22.45 6.61
N TYR A 122 -7.57 21.56 5.63
CA TYR A 122 -8.76 21.37 4.79
C TYR A 122 -9.99 21.00 5.63
N LEU A 123 -9.88 20.00 6.50
CA LEU A 123 -10.99 19.55 7.34
C LEU A 123 -11.41 20.59 8.39
N GLY A 124 -10.45 21.36 8.93
CA GLY A 124 -10.75 22.47 9.84
C GLY A 124 -11.51 23.62 9.17
N LEU A 125 -11.26 23.87 7.88
CA LEU A 125 -11.92 24.91 7.11
C LEU A 125 -13.14 24.43 6.32
N ALA A 126 -13.33 23.12 6.15
CA ALA A 126 -14.43 22.54 5.38
C ALA A 126 -15.82 23.06 5.79
N PRO A 127 -16.15 23.26 7.09
CA PRO A 127 -17.43 23.82 7.50
C PRO A 127 -17.68 25.26 6.99
N VAL A 128 -16.62 26.04 6.81
CA VAL A 128 -16.70 27.44 6.35
C VAL A 128 -17.12 27.51 4.88
N PHE A 129 -16.71 26.53 4.07
CA PHE A 129 -16.94 26.54 2.62
C PHE A 129 -18.25 25.89 2.18
N GLY A 130 -19.03 25.30 3.10
CA GLY A 130 -20.41 24.80 2.91
C GLY A 130 -20.61 23.64 1.93
N ARG A 131 -19.76 23.50 0.90
CA ARG A 131 -19.77 22.45 -0.13
C ARG A 131 -18.51 21.59 -0.13
N ALA A 132 -17.61 21.81 0.83
CA ALA A 132 -16.42 20.98 0.97
C ALA A 132 -16.81 19.59 1.48
N TRP A 133 -16.15 18.56 0.95
CA TRP A 133 -16.33 17.20 1.44
C TRP A 133 -15.66 17.08 2.81
N ALA A 134 -16.34 16.43 3.76
CA ALA A 134 -15.77 16.02 5.04
C ALA A 134 -16.38 14.68 5.45
N PRO A 135 -15.66 13.79 6.17
CA PRO A 135 -16.21 12.56 6.72
C PRO A 135 -17.44 12.83 7.62
N ALA A 136 -18.56 12.16 7.35
CA ALA A 136 -19.84 12.42 8.00
C ALA A 136 -20.14 11.44 9.14
N GLY A 137 -19.46 10.29 9.16
CA GLY A 137 -19.69 9.24 10.14
C GLY A 137 -18.41 8.52 10.55
N PRO A 138 -18.48 7.69 11.61
CA PRO A 138 -17.32 7.00 12.17
C PRO A 138 -16.67 6.04 11.17
N ALA A 139 -17.45 5.37 10.33
CA ALA A 139 -16.93 4.46 9.32
C ALA A 139 -16.03 5.18 8.30
N GLU A 140 -16.39 6.38 7.88
CA GLU A 140 -15.58 7.15 6.94
C GLU A 140 -14.26 7.63 7.55
N TRP A 141 -14.28 8.00 8.84
CA TRP A 141 -13.06 8.26 9.59
C TRP A 141 -12.14 7.04 9.67
N VAL A 142 -12.71 5.85 9.88
CA VAL A 142 -11.95 4.60 9.89
C VAL A 142 -11.30 4.36 8.51
N PHE A 143 -12.05 4.50 7.42
CA PHE A 143 -11.51 4.34 6.07
C PHE A 143 -10.39 5.34 5.78
N LEU A 144 -10.58 6.60 6.17
CA LEU A 144 -9.54 7.61 6.03
C LEU A 144 -8.28 7.25 6.81
N GLY A 145 -8.41 6.85 8.08
CA GLY A 145 -7.28 6.41 8.92
C GLY A 145 -6.55 5.19 8.36
N LEU A 146 -7.29 4.18 7.90
CA LEU A 146 -6.71 3.00 7.24
C LEU A 146 -5.99 3.37 5.93
N SER A 147 -6.51 4.34 5.18
CA SER A 147 -5.85 4.86 3.98
C SER A 147 -4.50 5.50 4.31
N PHE A 148 -4.42 6.27 5.40
CA PHE A 148 -3.17 6.83 5.89
C PHE A 148 -2.16 5.75 6.29
N ILE A 149 -2.60 4.71 7.00
CA ILE A 149 -1.73 3.57 7.38
C ILE A 149 -1.21 2.85 6.13
N ALA A 150 -2.07 2.59 5.16
CA ALA A 150 -1.67 1.97 3.90
C ALA A 150 -0.71 2.84 3.10
N ALA A 151 -0.97 4.15 3.01
CA ALA A 151 -0.09 5.12 2.36
C ALA A 151 1.29 5.16 3.03
N ALA A 152 1.36 5.19 4.36
CA ALA A 152 2.61 5.18 5.10
C ALA A 152 3.47 3.94 4.80
N ARG A 153 2.84 2.79 4.51
CA ARG A 153 3.55 1.54 4.15
C ARG A 153 3.92 1.48 2.66
N LEU A 154 3.03 1.94 1.78
CA LEU A 154 3.21 1.82 0.33
C LEU A 154 4.09 2.91 -0.29
N LEU A 155 4.05 4.14 0.21
CA LEU A 155 4.84 5.26 -0.33
C LEU A 155 6.35 5.00 -0.31
N PRO A 156 6.96 4.55 0.81
CA PRO A 156 8.38 4.25 0.84
C PRO A 156 8.77 3.18 -0.18
N VAL A 157 7.94 2.13 -0.32
CA VAL A 157 8.15 1.02 -1.27
C VAL A 157 8.01 1.52 -2.71
N LEU A 158 7.01 2.35 -2.98
CA LEU A 158 6.81 2.99 -4.28
C LEU A 158 8.05 3.81 -4.64
N ILE A 159 8.46 4.75 -3.79
CA ILE A 159 9.60 5.63 -4.04
C ILE A 159 10.89 4.82 -4.21
N ALA A 160 11.16 3.86 -3.32
CA ALA A 160 12.33 2.99 -3.43
C ALA A 160 12.33 2.20 -4.74
N SER A 161 11.17 1.71 -5.21
CA SER A 161 11.07 0.93 -6.45
C SER A 161 11.42 1.75 -7.70
N TRP A 162 11.27 3.07 -7.64
CA TRP A 162 11.64 4.00 -8.72
C TRP A 162 13.07 4.53 -8.59
N LEU A 163 13.61 4.63 -7.37
CA LEU A 163 14.99 5.09 -7.12
C LEU A 163 16.03 3.99 -7.31
N LEU A 164 15.68 2.72 -7.08
CA LEU A 164 16.60 1.59 -7.27
C LEU A 164 16.68 1.17 -8.75
N PRO A 165 17.89 0.84 -9.25
CA PRO A 165 18.09 0.33 -10.61
C PRO A 165 17.28 -0.96 -10.84
N ARG A 166 16.99 -1.26 -12.12
CA ARG A 166 16.25 -2.49 -12.44
C ARG A 166 17.17 -3.70 -12.25
N PRO A 167 16.67 -4.82 -11.71
CA PRO A 167 17.49 -6.03 -11.52
C PRO A 167 18.12 -6.57 -12.81
N ASP A 168 17.59 -6.22 -13.98
CA ASP A 168 18.05 -6.71 -15.28
C ASP A 168 19.19 -5.85 -15.88
N GLU A 169 19.54 -4.71 -15.27
CA GLU A 169 20.59 -3.80 -15.77
C GLU A 169 21.99 -4.12 -15.23
N ASP A 170 22.12 -4.93 -14.18
CA ASP A 170 23.41 -5.29 -13.56
C ASP A 170 23.98 -6.64 -14.05
N ASP A 171 23.24 -7.40 -14.86
CA ASP A 171 23.62 -8.74 -15.39
C ASP A 171 24.16 -8.69 -16.84
N GLY A 172 24.42 -7.50 -17.43
CA GLY A 172 24.91 -7.32 -18.81
C GLY A 172 26.18 -6.49 -18.91
#